data_AF-A0AAE9YGY9-F1
#
_entry.id   AF-A0AAE9YGY9-F1
#
_cell.length_a   1.000
_cell.length_b   1.000
_cell.length_c   1.000
_cell.angle_alpha   90.00
_cell.angle_beta   90.00
_cell.angle_gamma   90.00
#
_symmetry.space_group_name_H-M   'P 1'
#
loop_
_entity.id
_entity.type
_entity.pdbx_description
1 polymer ?
#
loop_
_entity_poly.entity_id
_entity_poly.type
_entity_poly.pdbx_seq_one_letter_code
_entity_poly.pdbx_strand_id
1 'polypeptide(L)'
;MSGVGVAGTAEVVVAGRPVLALHPGRGRVAVGLLVPEAGHEVDLTRAPSAAVACLDDAARRRGRDRCEARAALAAALEAAVAAAGAWSPAAATDPVATLGGAGHPLLGAAYDHGAAAVDRVPPWAAPLLAAPDARTAARRGFGVATRPLVRALARALAGPGDGAAVGLGAVGLALAGAEVLQPDRLVRVLDAAAATGVAVASVDDLAAWRPVLRALGPQRAERVLLDAVGELGTLREVARLWPDVAPRLPTTLPGRLPALADRCRSLVVTDPGPRPPRTPARARGAAAPRRPPARPRTPRPSPATVDLTVDLGTGRAARRRDPTPAAPALPAGADHGGRRAPVTGPRPDPATPVPASARLARLDGCEREGLRLARARTCGDLERWGRLLSCCVADFGAAAVAGASELLAIYRGVEARGCVELTPGGTVRQLLGPANRALDLPTRRVVLALLVDPGGIDPRSPANIGWYPRHW
;
A
#
# COMPACT_ATOMS: atom_id res chain seq x y z
N MET A 1 -11.16 -14.77 -29.71
CA MET A 1 -11.29 -14.04 -28.43
C MET A 1 -12.62 -13.32 -28.44
N SER A 2 -13.58 -13.88 -27.72
CA SER A 2 -14.96 -13.40 -27.64
C SER A 2 -15.00 -12.07 -26.89
N GLY A 3 -15.69 -11.08 -27.45
CA GLY A 3 -15.96 -9.82 -26.76
C GLY A 3 -16.73 -10.11 -25.48
N VAL A 4 -16.18 -9.69 -24.34
CA VAL A 4 -16.89 -9.73 -23.05
C VAL A 4 -18.05 -8.73 -23.18
N GLY A 5 -19.26 -9.23 -23.40
CA GLY A 5 -20.47 -8.45 -23.27
C GLY A 5 -20.50 -7.82 -21.87
N VAL A 6 -20.86 -6.55 -21.80
CA VAL A 6 -21.04 -5.83 -20.53
C VAL A 6 -22.03 -6.65 -19.70
N ALA A 7 -21.59 -7.18 -18.54
CA ALA A 7 -22.46 -7.91 -17.64
C ALA A 7 -23.66 -7.02 -17.29
N GLY A 8 -24.88 -7.53 -17.50
CA GLY A 8 -26.10 -6.74 -17.29
C GLY A 8 -26.23 -6.28 -15.84
N THR A 9 -26.66 -5.04 -15.65
CA THR A 9 -27.07 -4.52 -14.34
C THR A 9 -28.29 -5.31 -13.86
N ALA A 10 -28.26 -5.82 -12.64
CA ALA A 10 -29.42 -6.44 -12.01
C ALA A 10 -30.14 -5.39 -11.14
N GLU A 11 -31.47 -5.30 -11.25
CA GLU A 11 -32.26 -4.35 -10.47
C GLU A 11 -33.05 -5.07 -9.38
N VAL A 12 -33.07 -4.50 -8.17
CA VAL A 12 -33.94 -4.94 -7.08
C VAL A 12 -35.22 -4.14 -7.15
N VAL A 13 -36.31 -4.81 -7.51
CA VAL A 13 -37.61 -4.19 -7.76
C VAL A 13 -38.56 -4.42 -6.59
N VAL A 14 -39.21 -3.35 -6.11
CA VAL A 14 -40.24 -3.40 -5.07
C VAL A 14 -41.54 -2.84 -5.61
N ALA A 15 -42.57 -3.68 -5.69
CA ALA A 15 -43.88 -3.37 -6.28
C ALA A 15 -43.76 -2.71 -7.68
N GLY A 16 -42.97 -3.32 -8.56
CA GLY A 16 -42.79 -2.87 -9.95
C GLY A 16 -41.93 -1.62 -10.12
N ARG A 17 -41.30 -1.10 -9.05
CA ARG A 17 -40.35 0.02 -9.14
C ARG A 17 -38.94 -0.41 -8.70
N PRO A 18 -37.90 -0.12 -9.49
CA PRO A 18 -36.54 -0.43 -9.10
C PRO A 18 -36.11 0.48 -7.94
N VAL A 19 -35.41 -0.11 -6.96
CA VAL A 19 -34.93 0.57 -5.75
C VAL A 19 -33.41 0.55 -5.70
N LEU A 20 -32.80 -0.60 -5.97
CA LEU A 20 -31.34 -0.76 -6.01
C LEU A 20 -30.92 -1.25 -7.39
N ALA A 21 -29.77 -0.80 -7.85
CA ALA A 21 -29.05 -1.37 -8.99
C ALA A 21 -27.80 -2.09 -8.48
N LEU A 22 -27.57 -3.28 -9.01
CA LEU A 22 -26.40 -4.11 -8.72
C LEU A 22 -25.57 -4.20 -10.00
N HIS A 23 -24.33 -3.70 -9.93
CA HIS A 23 -23.43 -3.63 -11.08
C HIS A 23 -22.31 -4.67 -10.91
N PRO A 24 -22.38 -5.81 -11.62
CA PRO A 24 -21.33 -6.81 -11.58
C PRO A 24 -20.02 -6.23 -12.14
N GLY A 25 -18.97 -6.26 -11.33
CA GLY A 25 -17.61 -5.94 -11.72
C GLY A 25 -16.70 -7.15 -11.55
N ARG A 26 -15.43 -7.03 -11.96
CA ARG A 26 -14.48 -8.14 -11.82
C ARG A 26 -14.23 -8.47 -10.33
N GLY A 27 -14.83 -9.55 -9.86
CA GLY A 27 -14.68 -10.07 -8.49
C GLY A 27 -15.46 -9.30 -7.42
N ARG A 28 -16.39 -8.40 -7.78
CA ARG A 28 -17.20 -7.63 -6.83
C ARG A 28 -18.50 -7.12 -7.44
N VAL A 29 -19.46 -6.76 -6.61
CA VAL A 29 -20.73 -6.12 -7.02
C VAL A 29 -20.80 -4.72 -6.42
N ALA A 30 -20.93 -3.69 -7.26
CA ALA A 30 -21.24 -2.34 -6.78
C ALA A 30 -22.76 -2.19 -6.59
N VAL A 31 -23.16 -1.39 -5.61
CA VAL A 31 -24.56 -1.22 -5.21
C VAL A 31 -24.94 0.24 -5.35
N GLY A 32 -25.88 0.54 -6.24
CA GLY A 32 -26.45 1.87 -6.44
C GLY A 32 -27.86 1.96 -5.87
N LEU A 33 -28.20 3.06 -5.20
CA LEU A 33 -29.58 3.44 -4.90
C LEU A 33 -30.13 4.23 -6.08
N LEU A 34 -31.23 3.76 -6.64
CA LEU A 34 -31.94 4.44 -7.72
C LEU A 34 -32.87 5.49 -7.12
N VAL A 35 -32.76 6.74 -7.57
CA VAL A 35 -33.62 7.85 -7.16
C VAL A 35 -34.50 8.23 -8.36
N PRO A 36 -35.70 7.62 -8.52
CA PRO A 36 -36.45 7.69 -9.77
C PRO A 36 -36.85 9.11 -10.17
N GLU A 37 -37.19 9.95 -9.19
CA GLU A 37 -37.62 11.34 -9.40
C GLU A 37 -36.51 12.22 -9.97
N ALA A 38 -35.25 11.86 -9.69
CA ALA A 38 -34.09 12.68 -10.01
C ALA A 38 -33.20 12.06 -11.09
N GLY A 39 -33.58 10.89 -11.62
CA GLY A 39 -32.88 10.21 -12.72
C GLY A 39 -31.40 9.91 -12.45
N HIS A 40 -30.99 9.83 -11.19
CA HIS A 40 -29.60 9.55 -10.81
C HIS A 40 -29.50 8.39 -9.82
N GLU A 41 -28.29 7.84 -9.75
CA GLU A 41 -27.93 6.71 -8.91
C GLU A 41 -26.92 7.19 -7.84
N VAL A 42 -27.10 6.72 -6.60
CA VAL A 42 -26.19 7.02 -5.48
C VAL A 42 -25.44 5.75 -5.07
N ASP A 43 -24.11 5.75 -5.15
CA ASP A 43 -23.27 4.61 -4.77
C ASP A 43 -23.34 4.33 -3.25
N LEU A 44 -23.95 3.18 -2.91
CA LEU A 44 -24.09 2.64 -1.56
C LEU A 44 -23.16 1.44 -1.29
N THR A 45 -22.18 1.15 -2.17
CA THR A 45 -21.24 0.02 -2.00
C THR A 45 -20.48 0.08 -0.67
N ARG A 46 -20.35 1.26 -0.07
CA ARG A 46 -19.68 1.48 1.24
C ARG A 46 -20.64 1.53 2.44
N ALA A 47 -21.94 1.39 2.22
CA ALA A 47 -22.96 1.51 3.26
C ALA A 47 -24.02 0.40 3.10
N PRO A 48 -23.65 -0.88 3.27
CA PRO A 48 -24.57 -2.01 3.08
C PRO A 48 -25.82 -1.91 3.98
N SER A 49 -25.66 -1.46 5.23
CA SER A 49 -26.80 -1.21 6.13
C SER A 49 -27.78 -0.17 5.58
N ALA A 50 -27.28 0.91 4.97
CA ALA A 50 -28.10 1.94 4.35
C ALA A 50 -28.84 1.40 3.12
N ALA A 51 -28.21 0.54 2.31
CA ALA A 51 -28.87 -0.09 1.17
C ALA A 51 -30.04 -0.98 1.63
N VAL A 52 -29.85 -1.81 2.67
CA VAL A 52 -30.93 -2.61 3.26
C VAL A 52 -32.02 -1.73 3.87
N ALA A 53 -31.66 -0.66 4.58
CA ALA A 53 -32.62 0.27 5.17
C ALA A 53 -33.46 1.01 4.10
N CYS A 54 -32.84 1.44 2.99
CA CYS A 54 -33.53 2.03 1.85
C CYS A 54 -34.52 1.05 1.20
N LEU A 55 -34.14 -0.23 1.08
CA LEU A 55 -35.01 -1.29 0.57
C LEU A 55 -36.21 -1.54 1.51
N ASP A 56 -35.96 -1.70 2.81
CA ASP A 56 -37.01 -1.93 3.81
C ASP A 56 -37.99 -0.75 3.89
N ASP A 57 -37.49 0.48 3.82
CA ASP A 57 -38.31 1.69 3.77
C ASP A 57 -39.14 1.77 2.48
N ALA A 58 -38.53 1.43 1.34
CA ALA A 58 -39.22 1.37 0.06
C ALA A 58 -40.36 0.33 0.05
N ALA A 59 -40.17 -0.82 0.71
CA ALA A 59 -41.18 -1.85 0.90
C ALA A 59 -42.33 -1.35 1.79
N ARG A 60 -41.99 -0.76 2.95
CA ARG A 60 -42.96 -0.18 3.88
C ARG A 60 -43.84 0.87 3.22
N ARG A 61 -43.26 1.84 2.50
CA ARG A 61 -44.02 2.90 1.81
C ARG A 61 -44.96 2.37 0.73
N ARG A 62 -44.71 1.17 0.20
CA ARG A 62 -45.50 0.51 -0.85
C ARG A 62 -46.43 -0.58 -0.32
N GLY A 63 -46.55 -0.72 1.01
CA GLY A 63 -47.38 -1.76 1.62
C GLY A 63 -46.91 -3.19 1.33
N ARG A 64 -45.60 -3.40 1.14
CA ARG A 64 -45.00 -4.72 0.90
C ARG A 64 -44.31 -5.25 2.15
N ASP A 65 -44.27 -6.57 2.27
CA ASP A 65 -43.51 -7.24 3.33
C ASP A 65 -42.00 -7.04 3.13
N ARG A 66 -41.28 -6.79 4.22
CA ARG A 66 -39.82 -6.64 4.21
C ARG A 66 -39.14 -7.97 3.87
N CYS A 67 -39.72 -9.10 4.29
CA CYS A 67 -39.17 -10.41 3.97
C CYS A 67 -39.21 -10.69 2.47
N GLU A 68 -40.32 -10.34 1.79
CA GLU A 68 -40.44 -10.42 0.33
C GLU A 68 -39.39 -9.54 -0.38
N ALA A 69 -39.24 -8.29 0.04
CA ALA A 69 -38.25 -7.38 -0.53
C ALA A 69 -36.80 -7.86 -0.34
N ARG A 70 -36.47 -8.40 0.84
CA ARG A 70 -35.14 -8.96 1.13
C ARG A 70 -34.89 -10.26 0.35
N ALA A 71 -35.91 -11.08 0.10
CA ALA A 71 -35.79 -12.25 -0.77
C ALA A 71 -35.51 -11.85 -2.22
N ALA A 72 -36.17 -10.79 -2.72
CA ALA A 72 -35.88 -10.23 -4.04
C ALA A 72 -34.45 -9.68 -4.13
N LEU A 73 -33.95 -9.01 -3.07
CA LEU A 73 -32.55 -8.60 -2.98
C LEU A 73 -31.60 -9.80 -3.04
N ALA A 74 -31.86 -10.86 -2.27
CA ALA A 74 -31.02 -12.05 -2.24
C ALA A 74 -30.91 -12.70 -3.63
N ALA A 75 -32.04 -12.88 -4.32
CA ALA A 75 -32.07 -13.45 -5.67
C ALA A 75 -31.32 -12.59 -6.70
N ALA A 76 -31.53 -11.26 -6.67
CA ALA A 76 -30.81 -10.34 -7.56
C ALA A 76 -29.30 -10.32 -7.28
N LEU A 77 -28.92 -10.40 -6.00
CA LEU A 77 -27.53 -10.40 -5.58
C LEU A 77 -26.83 -11.71 -5.93
N GLU A 78 -27.48 -12.86 -5.80
CA GLU A 78 -26.96 -14.15 -6.24
C GLU A 78 -26.60 -14.13 -7.74
N ALA A 79 -27.52 -13.63 -8.58
CA ALA A 79 -27.27 -13.47 -10.01
C ALA A 79 -26.10 -12.52 -10.30
N ALA A 80 -26.04 -11.38 -9.60
CA ALA A 80 -24.97 -10.40 -9.77
C ALA A 80 -23.60 -10.94 -9.30
N VAL A 81 -23.57 -11.67 -8.19
CA VAL A 81 -22.37 -12.30 -7.62
C VAL A 81 -21.84 -13.38 -8.57
N ALA A 82 -22.72 -14.23 -9.11
CA ALA A 82 -22.36 -15.23 -10.10
C ALA A 82 -21.76 -14.61 -11.37
N ALA A 83 -22.36 -13.52 -11.87
CA ALA A 83 -21.85 -12.78 -13.03
C ALA A 83 -20.49 -12.10 -12.76
N ALA A 84 -20.28 -11.59 -11.55
CA ALA A 84 -19.06 -10.91 -11.14
C ALA A 84 -17.91 -11.88 -10.81
N GLY A 85 -18.21 -13.14 -10.47
CA GLY A 85 -17.29 -14.02 -9.76
C GLY A 85 -16.91 -13.43 -8.39
N ALA A 86 -17.87 -12.76 -7.73
CA ALA A 86 -17.68 -12.16 -6.41
C ALA A 86 -17.82 -13.21 -5.29
N TRP A 87 -17.53 -12.79 -4.06
CA TRP A 87 -17.77 -13.63 -2.89
C TRP A 87 -19.28 -13.88 -2.71
N SER A 88 -19.63 -15.12 -2.36
CA SER A 88 -20.98 -15.56 -2.02
C SER A 88 -20.95 -16.27 -0.66
N PRO A 89 -21.87 -15.99 0.26
CA PRO A 89 -21.98 -16.74 1.51
C PRO A 89 -22.45 -18.18 1.24
N ALA A 90 -22.09 -19.11 2.14
CA ALA A 90 -22.47 -20.52 2.05
C ALA A 90 -23.93 -20.81 2.46
N ALA A 91 -24.58 -19.91 3.22
CA ALA A 91 -25.95 -20.02 3.70
C ALA A 91 -26.67 -18.67 3.58
N ALA A 92 -28.00 -18.66 3.78
CA ALA A 92 -28.79 -17.44 3.85
C ALA A 92 -28.34 -16.58 5.05
N THR A 93 -27.34 -15.72 4.81
CA THR A 93 -26.77 -14.80 5.79
C THR A 93 -27.55 -13.49 5.86
N ASP A 94 -27.27 -12.74 6.92
CA ASP A 94 -27.67 -11.34 7.07
C ASP A 94 -27.45 -10.55 5.75
N PRO A 95 -28.49 -9.88 5.20
CA PRO A 95 -28.37 -9.12 3.95
C PRO A 95 -27.28 -8.03 4.01
N VAL A 96 -26.98 -7.49 5.19
CA VAL A 96 -25.89 -6.51 5.36
C VAL A 96 -24.53 -7.17 5.11
N ALA A 97 -24.30 -8.35 5.68
CA ALA A 97 -23.10 -9.15 5.42
C ALA A 97 -23.00 -9.54 3.94
N THR A 98 -24.09 -10.01 3.33
CA THR A 98 -24.10 -10.43 1.93
C THR A 98 -23.72 -9.28 0.98
N LEU A 99 -24.32 -8.10 1.16
CA LEU A 99 -23.97 -6.91 0.37
C LEU A 99 -22.53 -6.44 0.65
N GLY A 100 -22.11 -6.41 1.92
CA GLY A 100 -20.77 -6.01 2.31
C GLY A 100 -19.69 -6.91 1.72
N GLY A 101 -19.89 -8.23 1.73
CA GLY A 101 -18.94 -9.21 1.20
C GLY A 101 -18.92 -9.23 -0.32
N ALA A 102 -20.07 -9.09 -0.98
CA ALA A 102 -20.15 -8.99 -2.44
C ALA A 102 -19.45 -7.71 -2.96
N GLY A 103 -19.53 -6.59 -2.24
CA GLY A 103 -18.86 -5.34 -2.60
C GLY A 103 -17.37 -5.31 -2.25
N HIS A 104 -16.96 -6.02 -1.19
CA HIS A 104 -15.60 -6.01 -0.64
C HIS A 104 -15.13 -7.44 -0.31
N PRO A 105 -14.37 -8.11 -1.19
CA PRO A 105 -14.01 -9.53 -1.02
C PRO A 105 -13.34 -9.87 0.31
N LEU A 106 -12.58 -8.94 0.90
CA LEU A 106 -11.96 -9.17 2.21
C LEU A 106 -12.93 -9.10 3.38
N LEU A 107 -14.05 -8.40 3.25
CA LEU A 107 -15.14 -8.51 4.23
C LEU A 107 -15.81 -9.87 4.11
N GLY A 108 -16.07 -10.34 2.89
CA GLY A 108 -16.60 -11.68 2.66
C GLY A 108 -15.73 -12.76 3.32
N ALA A 109 -14.42 -12.71 3.08
CA ALA A 109 -13.48 -13.60 3.75
C ALA A 109 -13.50 -13.47 5.29
N ALA A 110 -13.70 -12.27 5.85
CA ALA A 110 -13.82 -12.10 7.29
C ALA A 110 -15.13 -12.70 7.83
N TYR A 111 -16.25 -12.58 7.09
CA TYR A 111 -17.53 -13.17 7.43
C TYR A 111 -17.50 -14.70 7.39
N ASP A 112 -16.75 -15.29 6.46
CA ASP A 112 -16.48 -16.75 6.43
C ASP A 112 -15.73 -17.22 7.69
N HIS A 113 -15.03 -16.33 8.39
CA HIS A 113 -14.37 -16.58 9.67
C HIS A 113 -15.20 -16.12 10.87
N GLY A 114 -16.51 -15.89 10.68
CA GLY A 114 -17.44 -15.57 11.75
C GLY A 114 -17.50 -14.09 12.15
N ALA A 115 -16.82 -13.18 11.45
CA ALA A 115 -16.88 -11.76 11.80
C ALA A 115 -18.30 -11.18 11.62
N ALA A 116 -18.69 -10.25 12.49
CA ALA A 116 -19.97 -9.56 12.40
C ALA A 116 -20.03 -8.61 11.20
N ALA A 117 -21.24 -8.40 10.67
CA ALA A 117 -21.47 -7.52 9.52
C ALA A 117 -21.03 -6.08 9.80
N VAL A 118 -20.41 -5.45 8.80
CA VAL A 118 -19.99 -4.05 8.87
C VAL A 118 -21.06 -3.15 8.29
N ASP A 119 -21.64 -2.27 9.11
CA ASP A 119 -22.68 -1.32 8.67
C ASP A 119 -22.19 -0.35 7.59
N ARG A 120 -20.96 0.16 7.76
CA ARG A 120 -20.36 1.17 6.89
C ARG A 120 -18.86 0.97 6.76
N VAL A 121 -18.38 0.95 5.53
CA VAL A 121 -16.96 0.89 5.19
C VAL A 121 -16.37 2.30 5.15
N PRO A 122 -15.34 2.60 5.98
CA PRO A 122 -14.67 3.90 5.93
C PRO A 122 -14.07 4.17 4.53
N PRO A 123 -14.09 5.42 4.04
CA PRO A 123 -13.53 5.76 2.73
C PRO A 123 -12.06 5.34 2.57
N TRP A 124 -11.26 5.44 3.63
CA TRP A 124 -9.85 5.03 3.61
C TRP A 124 -9.68 3.50 3.50
N ALA A 125 -10.65 2.71 3.96
CA ALA A 125 -10.60 1.24 3.97
C ALA A 125 -11.06 0.63 2.65
N ALA A 126 -11.94 1.32 1.91
CA ALA A 126 -12.57 0.79 0.70
C ALA A 126 -11.57 0.28 -0.37
N PRO A 127 -10.46 0.98 -0.71
CA PRO A 127 -9.49 0.48 -1.70
C PRO A 127 -8.76 -0.80 -1.25
N LEU A 128 -8.58 -0.96 0.06
CA LEU A 128 -7.93 -2.10 0.69
C LEU A 128 -8.87 -3.30 0.72
N LEU A 129 -10.11 -3.10 1.17
CA LEU A 129 -11.13 -4.17 1.28
C LEU A 129 -11.65 -4.63 -0.09
N ALA A 130 -11.59 -3.78 -1.11
CA ALA A 130 -11.85 -4.13 -2.50
C ALA A 130 -10.71 -4.91 -3.18
N ALA A 131 -9.64 -5.26 -2.46
CA ALA A 131 -8.63 -6.18 -2.97
C ALA A 131 -9.18 -7.62 -3.03
N PRO A 132 -8.77 -8.42 -4.03
CA PRO A 132 -9.23 -9.81 -4.14
C PRO A 132 -8.66 -10.72 -3.02
N ASP A 133 -7.54 -10.33 -2.41
CA ASP A 133 -6.89 -11.10 -1.36
C ASP A 133 -6.07 -10.20 -0.40
N ALA A 134 -5.74 -10.74 0.77
CA ALA A 134 -5.01 -10.02 1.82
C ALA A 134 -3.60 -9.60 1.40
N ARG A 135 -2.96 -10.32 0.46
CA ARG A 135 -1.64 -9.97 -0.06
C ARG A 135 -1.72 -8.70 -0.91
N THR A 136 -2.71 -8.61 -1.77
CA THR A 136 -2.96 -7.45 -2.64
C THR A 136 -3.38 -6.25 -1.80
N ALA A 137 -4.21 -6.45 -0.78
CA ALA A 137 -4.53 -5.41 0.21
C ALA A 137 -3.30 -4.90 0.94
N ALA A 138 -2.42 -5.79 1.43
CA ALA A 138 -1.20 -5.39 2.12
C ALA A 138 -0.28 -4.55 1.21
N ARG A 139 -0.11 -4.94 -0.07
CA ARG A 139 0.65 -4.13 -1.04
C ARG A 139 0.04 -2.74 -1.23
N ARG A 140 -1.29 -2.64 -1.37
CA ARG A 140 -2.00 -1.38 -1.59
C ARG A 140 -1.95 -0.46 -0.36
N GLY A 141 -2.17 -1.02 0.83
CA GLY A 141 -2.26 -0.25 2.08
C GLY A 141 -0.89 0.09 2.68
N PHE A 142 0.05 -0.85 2.64
CA PHE A 142 1.33 -0.73 3.35
C PHE A 142 2.54 -0.64 2.39
N GLY A 143 2.32 -0.66 1.07
CA GLY A 143 3.39 -0.63 0.07
C GLY A 143 4.18 -1.94 -0.09
N VAL A 144 3.92 -2.94 0.76
CA VAL A 144 4.67 -4.19 0.84
C VAL A 144 3.78 -5.31 1.36
N ALA A 145 4.06 -6.56 0.97
CA ALA A 145 3.31 -7.72 1.41
C ALA A 145 4.25 -8.87 1.82
N THR A 146 4.83 -8.74 3.01
CA THR A 146 5.56 -9.85 3.64
C THR A 146 4.57 -10.89 4.16
N ARG A 147 4.97 -12.17 4.21
CA ARG A 147 4.10 -13.24 4.72
C ARG A 147 3.58 -12.97 6.14
N PRO A 148 4.38 -12.47 7.10
CA PRO A 148 3.90 -12.07 8.42
C PRO A 148 2.84 -10.96 8.36
N LEU A 149 3.08 -9.90 7.59
CA LEU A 149 2.16 -8.77 7.47
C LEU A 149 0.81 -9.18 6.86
N VAL A 150 0.82 -10.03 5.83
CA VAL A 150 -0.41 -10.55 5.22
C VAL A 150 -1.22 -11.39 6.22
N ARG A 151 -0.55 -12.21 7.04
CA ARG A 151 -1.21 -13.00 8.08
C ARG A 151 -1.79 -12.11 9.19
N ALA A 152 -1.04 -11.12 9.64
CA ALA A 152 -1.50 -10.17 10.65
C ALA A 152 -2.70 -9.35 10.15
N LEU A 153 -2.68 -8.90 8.89
CA LEU A 153 -3.82 -8.21 8.28
C LEU A 153 -5.07 -9.10 8.20
N ALA A 154 -4.93 -10.33 7.71
CA ALA A 154 -6.05 -11.27 7.63
C ALA A 154 -6.65 -11.56 9.01
N ARG A 155 -5.80 -11.80 10.02
CA ARG A 155 -6.22 -12.01 11.40
C ARG A 155 -6.92 -10.77 11.98
N ALA A 156 -6.37 -9.58 11.74
CA ALA A 156 -6.98 -8.34 12.21
C ALA A 156 -8.37 -8.12 11.60
N LEU A 157 -8.58 -8.47 10.33
CA LEU A 157 -9.89 -8.38 9.69
C LEU A 157 -10.89 -9.42 10.22
N ALA A 158 -10.45 -10.65 10.47
CA ALA A 158 -11.30 -11.70 11.04
C ALA A 158 -11.74 -11.41 12.48
N GLY A 159 -10.96 -10.62 13.24
CA GLY A 159 -11.24 -10.33 14.64
C GLY A 159 -10.86 -11.50 15.58
N PRO A 160 -11.06 -11.33 16.90
CA PRO A 160 -10.64 -12.32 17.92
C PRO A 160 -11.54 -13.57 18.03
N GLY A 161 -12.65 -13.68 17.28
CA GLY A 161 -13.52 -14.86 17.33
C GLY A 161 -14.86 -14.67 16.63
N ASP A 162 -15.73 -15.68 16.74
CA ASP A 162 -17.07 -15.69 16.14
C ASP A 162 -17.93 -14.55 16.71
N GLY A 163 -18.60 -13.83 15.81
CA GLY A 163 -19.41 -12.65 16.11
C GLY A 163 -18.61 -11.40 16.44
N ALA A 164 -17.27 -11.44 16.41
CA ALA A 164 -16.47 -10.24 16.65
C ALA A 164 -16.58 -9.24 15.50
N ALA A 165 -16.57 -7.95 15.82
CA ALA A 165 -16.53 -6.91 14.80
C ALA A 165 -15.26 -7.04 13.94
N VAL A 166 -15.39 -6.83 12.63
CA VAL A 166 -14.24 -6.73 11.71
C VAL A 166 -13.28 -5.66 12.25
N GLY A 167 -12.00 -6.03 12.44
CA GLY A 167 -10.99 -5.19 13.10
C GLY A 167 -10.48 -4.00 12.25
N LEU A 168 -11.39 -3.19 11.70
CA LEU A 168 -11.06 -2.01 10.92
C LEU A 168 -10.28 -0.96 11.73
N GLY A 169 -10.51 -0.86 13.05
CA GLY A 169 -9.70 0.02 13.90
C GLY A 169 -8.23 -0.38 13.94
N ALA A 170 -7.92 -1.68 14.01
CA ALA A 170 -6.56 -2.19 13.95
C ALA A 170 -5.88 -1.87 12.60
N VAL A 171 -6.62 -2.09 11.50
CA VAL A 171 -6.12 -1.75 10.15
C VAL A 171 -5.89 -0.24 10.00
N GLY A 172 -6.80 0.60 10.49
CA GLY A 172 -6.66 2.06 10.46
C GLY A 172 -5.43 2.54 11.22
N LEU A 173 -5.21 2.02 12.43
CA LEU A 173 -4.05 2.37 13.25
C LEU A 173 -2.72 1.98 12.58
N ALA A 174 -2.65 0.79 11.98
CA ALA A 174 -1.50 0.36 11.20
C ALA A 174 -1.29 1.23 9.94
N LEU A 175 -2.36 1.60 9.23
CA LEU A 175 -2.30 2.49 8.06
C LEU A 175 -1.83 3.91 8.38
N ALA A 176 -2.06 4.39 9.61
CA ALA A 176 -1.50 5.66 10.07
C ALA A 176 0.04 5.60 10.15
N GLY A 177 0.59 4.45 10.56
CA GLY A 177 2.04 4.22 10.67
C GLY A 177 2.73 3.76 9.38
N ALA A 178 1.99 3.41 8.32
CA ALA A 178 2.51 2.74 7.13
C ALA A 178 3.67 3.46 6.42
N GLU A 179 3.72 4.79 6.48
CA GLU A 179 4.77 5.58 5.82
C GLU A 179 6.09 5.60 6.60
N VAL A 180 6.07 5.25 7.88
CA VAL A 180 7.22 5.39 8.80
C VAL A 180 7.67 4.02 9.32
N LEU A 181 6.74 3.09 9.49
CA LEU A 181 7.00 1.78 10.09
C LEU A 181 7.44 0.76 9.04
N GLN A 182 8.41 -0.07 9.44
CA GLN A 182 8.80 -1.27 8.71
C GLN A 182 7.75 -2.40 8.90
N PRO A 183 7.70 -3.40 8.01
CA PRO A 183 6.69 -4.46 8.05
C PRO A 183 6.54 -5.16 9.40
N ASP A 184 7.64 -5.47 10.08
CA ASP A 184 7.59 -6.17 11.37
C ASP A 184 7.00 -5.31 12.50
N ARG A 185 7.17 -3.98 12.40
CA ARG A 185 6.54 -3.03 13.34
C ARG A 185 5.04 -2.91 13.07
N LEU A 186 4.64 -2.91 11.79
CA LEU A 186 3.23 -2.93 11.39
C LEU A 186 2.53 -4.20 11.88
N VAL A 187 3.19 -5.37 11.80
CA VAL A 187 2.68 -6.64 12.35
C VAL A 187 2.37 -6.50 13.84
N ARG A 188 3.31 -5.94 14.63
CA ARG A 188 3.09 -5.76 16.08
C ARG A 188 1.94 -4.82 16.40
N VAL A 189 1.79 -3.73 15.65
CA VAL A 189 0.64 -2.80 15.80
C VAL A 189 -0.67 -3.50 15.45
N LEU A 190 -0.73 -4.24 14.33
CA LEU A 190 -1.92 -5.00 13.93
C LEU A 190 -2.33 -6.04 14.97
N ASP A 191 -1.39 -6.86 15.43
CA ASP A 191 -1.67 -7.92 16.40
C ASP A 191 -2.12 -7.34 17.75
N ALA A 192 -1.47 -6.28 18.24
CA ALA A 192 -1.86 -5.62 19.50
C ALA A 192 -3.26 -4.99 19.40
N ALA A 193 -3.54 -4.29 18.30
CA ALA A 193 -4.81 -3.62 18.10
C ALA A 193 -5.97 -4.61 17.85
N ALA A 194 -5.71 -5.72 17.16
CA ALA A 194 -6.70 -6.76 16.91
C ALA A 194 -7.13 -7.46 18.22
N ALA A 195 -6.20 -7.66 19.15
CA ALA A 195 -6.49 -8.29 20.45
C ALA A 195 -7.38 -7.44 21.36
N THR A 196 -7.34 -6.11 21.22
CA THR A 196 -8.01 -5.18 22.15
C THR A 196 -9.34 -4.62 21.59
N GLY A 197 -9.53 -4.64 20.26
CA GLY A 197 -10.73 -4.09 19.64
C GLY A 197 -10.70 -2.55 19.58
N VAL A 198 -9.78 -1.99 18.79
CA VAL A 198 -9.65 -0.53 18.63
C VAL A 198 -10.85 0.05 17.85
N ALA A 199 -11.34 1.22 18.28
CA ALA A 199 -12.38 1.96 17.57
C ALA A 199 -11.95 2.34 16.14
N VAL A 200 -12.91 2.37 15.21
CA VAL A 200 -12.65 2.69 13.80
C VAL A 200 -12.23 4.15 13.67
N ALA A 201 -11.08 4.39 13.03
CA ALA A 201 -10.56 5.73 12.75
C ALA A 201 -11.36 6.42 11.63
N SER A 202 -11.57 7.73 11.75
CA SER A 202 -12.09 8.55 10.65
C SER A 202 -11.00 8.84 9.60
N VAL A 203 -11.39 9.44 8.47
CA VAL A 203 -10.41 9.93 7.47
C VAL A 203 -9.57 11.06 8.07
N ASP A 204 -10.21 11.94 8.84
CA ASP A 204 -9.55 13.09 9.49
C ASP A 204 -8.58 12.65 10.58
N ASP A 205 -8.93 11.59 11.33
CA ASP A 205 -8.03 10.95 12.30
C ASP A 205 -6.73 10.52 11.61
N LEU A 206 -6.80 9.75 10.53
CA LEU A 206 -5.61 9.28 9.80
C LEU A 206 -4.79 10.45 9.22
N ALA A 207 -5.46 11.46 8.69
CA ALA A 207 -4.82 12.65 8.16
C ALA A 207 -4.08 13.45 9.25
N ALA A 208 -4.66 13.55 10.45
CA ALA A 208 -4.08 14.25 11.60
C ALA A 208 -2.94 13.45 12.27
N TRP A 209 -3.03 12.11 12.33
CA TRP A 209 -2.02 11.28 12.98
C TRP A 209 -0.73 11.17 12.18
N ARG A 210 -0.79 11.09 10.84
CA ARG A 210 0.39 10.87 9.99
C ARG A 210 1.51 11.90 10.20
N PRO A 211 1.26 13.22 10.22
CA PRO A 211 2.30 14.22 10.51
C PRO A 211 2.99 14.01 11.85
N VAL A 212 2.23 13.66 12.90
CA VAL A 212 2.77 13.35 14.23
C VAL A 212 3.73 12.17 14.14
N LEU A 213 3.26 11.06 13.56
CA LEU A 213 4.02 9.81 13.48
C LEU A 213 5.32 9.96 12.66
N ARG A 214 5.29 10.74 11.56
CA ARG A 214 6.49 11.05 10.77
C ARG A 214 7.54 11.80 11.59
N ALA A 215 7.12 12.80 12.36
CA ALA A 215 8.03 13.61 13.17
C ALA A 215 8.67 12.82 14.32
N LEU A 216 8.00 11.79 14.82
CA LEU A 216 8.51 10.93 15.88
C LEU A 216 9.59 9.93 15.41
N GLY A 217 9.58 9.58 14.12
CA GLY A 217 10.42 8.51 13.57
C GLY A 217 9.92 7.10 13.95
N PRO A 218 10.50 6.04 13.34
CA PRO A 218 9.91 4.69 13.35
C PRO A 218 9.75 4.07 14.74
N GLN A 219 10.75 4.23 15.62
CA GLN A 219 10.72 3.59 16.93
C GLN A 219 9.70 4.21 17.88
N ARG A 220 9.62 5.55 17.91
CA ARG A 220 8.65 6.25 18.75
C ARG A 220 7.25 6.18 18.16
N ALA A 221 7.12 6.25 16.83
CA ALA A 221 5.83 6.07 16.17
C ALA A 221 5.21 4.70 16.50
N GLU A 222 6.00 3.62 16.47
CA GLU A 222 5.52 2.30 16.89
C GLU A 222 5.05 2.31 18.35
N ARG A 223 5.85 2.85 19.27
CA ARG A 223 5.49 2.89 20.70
C ARG A 223 4.20 3.69 20.94
N VAL A 224 4.06 4.83 20.28
CA VAL A 224 2.87 5.68 20.35
C VAL A 224 1.64 4.95 19.79
N LEU A 225 1.77 4.23 18.67
CA LEU A 225 0.66 3.44 18.13
C LEU A 225 0.29 2.27 19.04
N LEU A 226 1.26 1.62 19.67
CA LEU A 226 0.99 0.56 20.66
C LEU A 226 0.29 1.10 21.91
N ASP A 227 0.70 2.27 22.44
CA ASP A 227 0.00 2.92 23.55
C ASP A 227 -1.43 3.35 23.12
N ALA A 228 -1.61 3.80 21.87
CA ALA A 228 -2.91 4.22 21.33
C ALA A 228 -3.95 3.09 21.18
N VAL A 229 -3.53 1.81 21.27
CA VAL A 229 -4.46 0.68 21.30
C VAL A 229 -5.43 0.78 22.48
N GLY A 230 -4.94 1.22 23.65
CA GLY A 230 -5.77 1.49 24.83
C GLY A 230 -6.17 2.96 25.00
N GLU A 231 -5.47 3.88 24.32
CA GLU A 231 -5.57 5.32 24.57
C GLU A 231 -5.80 6.14 23.28
N LEU A 232 -6.72 5.72 22.43
CA LEU A 232 -6.97 6.39 21.14
C LEU A 232 -7.36 7.87 21.32
N GLY A 233 -8.05 8.21 22.41
CA GLY A 233 -8.38 9.59 22.77
C GLY A 233 -7.13 10.47 22.98
N THR A 234 -6.10 9.93 23.64
CA THR A 234 -4.83 10.62 23.86
C THR A 234 -4.11 10.88 22.54
N LEU A 235 -4.13 9.94 21.59
CA LEU A 235 -3.56 10.15 20.26
C LEU A 235 -4.29 11.25 19.48
N ARG A 236 -5.63 11.28 19.54
CA ARG A 236 -6.44 12.35 18.93
C ARG A 236 -6.12 13.71 19.53
N GLU A 237 -5.96 13.79 20.86
CA GLU A 237 -5.55 15.02 21.54
C GLU A 237 -4.18 15.48 21.06
N VAL A 238 -3.17 14.60 21.05
CA VAL A 238 -1.81 14.94 20.56
C VAL A 238 -1.87 15.46 19.13
N ALA A 239 -2.60 14.79 18.24
CA ALA A 239 -2.73 15.19 16.85
C ALA A 239 -3.44 16.53 16.67
N ARG A 240 -4.44 16.83 17.51
CA ARG A 240 -5.11 18.14 17.53
C ARG A 240 -4.17 19.26 17.97
N LEU A 241 -3.36 19.03 19.00
CA LEU A 241 -2.42 20.03 19.53
C LEU A 241 -1.16 20.18 18.67
N TRP A 242 -0.84 19.17 17.86
CA TRP A 242 0.42 19.09 17.12
C TRP A 242 0.76 20.32 16.27
N PRO A 243 -0.16 20.89 15.47
CA PRO A 243 0.15 22.05 14.62
C PRO A 243 0.66 23.26 15.40
N ASP A 244 0.16 23.47 16.62
CA ASP A 244 0.50 24.63 17.45
C ASP A 244 1.82 24.45 18.22
N VAL A 245 2.13 23.22 18.61
CA VAL A 245 3.27 22.91 19.49
C VAL A 245 4.49 22.40 18.74
N ALA A 246 4.33 21.81 17.55
CA ALA A 246 5.43 21.21 16.80
C ALA A 246 6.65 22.12 16.61
N PRO A 247 6.51 23.43 16.30
CA PRO A 247 7.66 24.33 16.19
C PRO A 247 8.41 24.59 17.51
N ARG A 248 7.76 24.31 18.65
CA ARG A 248 8.28 24.56 20.02
C ARG A 248 8.76 23.27 20.70
N LEU A 249 8.58 22.13 20.06
CA LEU A 249 8.95 20.84 20.64
C LEU A 249 10.48 20.71 20.73
N PRO A 250 11.01 20.16 21.83
CA PRO A 250 12.43 19.87 21.95
C PRO A 250 12.85 18.78 20.95
N THR A 251 14.15 18.70 20.67
CA THR A 251 14.74 17.62 19.84
C THR A 251 14.50 16.23 20.42
N THR A 252 14.45 16.12 21.75
CA THR A 252 14.15 14.88 22.48
C THR A 252 12.70 14.85 22.94
N LEU A 253 11.88 14.02 22.29
CA LEU A 253 10.48 13.84 22.61
C LEU A 253 10.25 12.66 23.56
N PRO A 254 9.26 12.73 24.47
CA PRO A 254 8.83 11.59 25.27
C PRO A 254 8.46 10.40 24.39
N GLY A 255 8.84 9.19 24.84
CA GLY A 255 8.58 7.95 24.08
C GLY A 255 7.20 7.33 24.30
N ARG A 256 6.48 7.75 25.35
CA ARG A 256 5.15 7.27 25.73
C ARG A 256 4.08 8.26 25.29
N LEU A 257 2.92 7.77 24.85
CA LEU A 257 1.82 8.62 24.39
C LEU A 257 1.27 9.56 25.49
N PRO A 258 1.01 9.12 26.74
CA PRO A 258 0.60 10.03 27.82
C PRO A 258 1.59 11.17 28.07
N ALA A 259 2.87 10.84 28.18
CA ALA A 259 3.92 11.83 28.42
C ALA A 259 4.10 12.81 27.23
N LEU A 260 3.86 12.33 26.00
CA LEU A 260 3.83 13.19 24.83
C LEU A 260 2.64 14.15 24.88
N ALA A 261 1.45 13.68 25.28
CA ALA A 261 0.27 14.53 25.46
C ALA A 261 0.50 15.59 26.54
N ASP A 262 1.07 15.24 27.70
CA ASP A 262 1.45 16.20 28.75
C ASP A 262 2.44 17.25 28.24
N ARG A 263 3.41 16.83 27.43
CA ARG A 263 4.36 17.75 26.80
C ARG A 263 3.66 18.68 25.81
N CYS A 264 2.74 18.19 24.99
CA CYS A 264 1.93 19.03 24.11
C CYS A 264 1.09 20.02 24.92
N ARG A 265 0.38 19.58 25.96
CA ARG A 265 -0.43 20.45 26.83
C ARG A 265 0.38 21.57 27.49
N SER A 266 1.54 21.26 28.07
CA SER A 266 2.40 22.28 28.71
C SER A 266 2.88 23.37 27.75
N LEU A 267 2.99 23.07 26.45
CA LEU A 267 3.39 24.03 25.42
C LEU A 267 2.22 24.87 24.86
N VAL A 268 0.97 24.44 25.07
CA VAL A 268 -0.24 25.19 24.71
C VAL A 268 -0.52 26.28 25.74
N VAL A 269 -0.25 26.01 27.02
CA VAL A 269 -0.57 26.89 28.17
C VAL A 269 0.35 28.11 28.30
N THR A 270 1.36 28.27 27.44
CA THR A 270 2.09 29.54 27.36
C THR A 270 1.21 30.57 26.63
N ASP A 271 0.39 31.26 27.42
CA ASP A 271 -0.31 32.50 27.07
C ASP A 271 0.62 33.32 26.16
N PRO A 272 0.18 33.72 24.95
CA PRO A 272 0.95 34.60 24.11
C PRO A 272 1.06 35.94 24.84
N GLY A 273 2.07 36.06 25.70
CA GLY A 273 2.57 37.36 26.14
C GLY A 273 2.60 38.26 24.90
N PRO A 274 2.12 39.52 25.04
CA PRO A 274 1.63 40.36 23.95
C PRO A 274 2.54 40.17 22.75
N ARG A 275 1.98 39.59 21.67
CA ARG A 275 2.70 39.33 20.41
C ARG A 275 3.60 40.54 20.19
N PRO A 276 4.95 40.40 20.20
CA PRO A 276 5.81 41.54 19.94
C PRO A 276 5.29 42.18 18.65
N PRO A 277 5.00 43.49 18.65
CA PRO A 277 4.38 44.15 17.52
C PRO A 277 5.15 43.72 16.30
N ARG A 278 4.46 43.08 15.35
CA ARG A 278 5.04 42.62 14.08
C ARG A 278 5.89 43.78 13.59
N THR A 279 7.22 43.67 13.71
CA THR A 279 8.11 44.69 13.19
C THR A 279 7.72 44.78 11.72
N PRO A 280 7.16 45.92 11.26
CA PRO A 280 6.76 46.04 9.86
C PRO A 280 7.98 45.62 9.08
N ALA A 281 7.81 44.59 8.24
CA ALA A 281 8.89 44.03 7.45
C ALA A 281 9.61 45.21 6.83
N ARG A 282 10.82 45.51 7.34
CA ARG A 282 11.66 46.59 6.84
C ARG A 282 11.60 46.44 5.34
N ALA A 283 11.02 47.44 4.67
CA ALA A 283 10.91 47.50 3.24
C ALA A 283 12.32 47.27 2.70
N ARG A 284 12.63 46.02 2.35
CA ARG A 284 13.84 45.69 1.61
C ARG A 284 13.67 46.46 0.33
N GLY A 285 14.58 47.41 0.14
CA GLY A 285 14.49 48.49 -0.82
C GLY A 285 13.92 48.03 -2.15
N ALA A 286 13.11 48.90 -2.72
CA ALA A 286 12.63 48.84 -4.08
C ALA A 286 13.77 48.40 -5.02
N ALA A 287 13.81 47.10 -5.32
CA ALA A 287 14.57 46.59 -6.42
C ALA A 287 13.85 47.09 -7.67
N ALA A 288 14.57 47.90 -8.46
CA ALA A 288 14.12 48.42 -9.75
C ALA A 288 13.40 47.33 -10.58
N PRO A 289 12.33 47.70 -11.31
CA PRO A 289 11.53 46.74 -12.07
C PRO A 289 12.42 46.00 -13.07
N ARG A 290 12.63 44.70 -12.82
CA ARG A 290 13.27 43.81 -13.80
C ARG A 290 12.37 43.72 -15.03
N ARG A 291 12.91 44.18 -16.17
CA ARG A 291 12.35 43.98 -17.51
C ARG A 291 11.86 42.52 -17.67
N PRO A 292 10.63 42.30 -18.15
CA PRO A 292 10.16 40.95 -18.44
C PRO A 292 11.01 40.33 -19.57
N PRO A 293 11.36 39.03 -19.48
CA PRO A 293 12.02 38.34 -20.58
C PRO A 293 11.08 38.29 -21.79
N ALA A 294 11.64 38.61 -22.97
CA ALA A 294 10.95 38.51 -24.24
C ALA A 294 10.40 37.09 -24.44
N ARG A 295 9.07 36.97 -24.56
CA ARG A 295 8.42 35.72 -24.91
C ARG A 295 8.75 35.36 -26.38
N PRO A 296 9.23 34.14 -26.68
CA PRO A 296 9.26 33.66 -28.04
C PRO A 296 7.82 33.53 -28.58
N ARG A 297 7.59 34.15 -29.73
CA ARG A 297 6.33 34.08 -30.48
C ARG A 297 6.15 32.68 -31.04
N THR A 298 5.21 31.91 -30.52
CA THR A 298 4.62 30.77 -31.24
C THR A 298 3.51 31.25 -32.18
N PRO A 299 3.35 30.64 -33.38
CA PRO A 299 2.29 31.00 -34.31
C PRO A 299 0.92 30.61 -33.74
N ARG A 300 -0.03 31.53 -33.83
CA ARG A 300 -1.45 31.34 -33.49
C ARG A 300 -2.15 30.61 -34.64
N PRO A 301 -2.77 29.44 -34.44
CA PRO A 301 -3.73 28.91 -35.41
C PRO A 301 -5.06 29.68 -35.32
N SER A 302 -5.64 29.92 -36.49
CA SER A 302 -6.90 30.65 -36.75
C SER A 302 -8.12 29.87 -36.22
N PRO A 303 -9.23 30.53 -35.82
CA PRO A 303 -10.43 29.84 -35.38
C PRO A 303 -11.26 29.40 -36.59
N ALA A 304 -11.37 28.09 -36.80
CA ALA A 304 -12.41 27.52 -37.64
C ALA A 304 -13.60 27.15 -36.75
N THR A 305 -14.72 27.83 -37.00
CA THR A 305 -16.06 27.54 -36.50
C THR A 305 -16.43 26.09 -36.81
N VAL A 306 -16.85 25.33 -35.80
CA VAL A 306 -17.46 24.01 -35.99
C VAL A 306 -18.90 24.10 -35.50
N ASP A 307 -19.81 24.15 -36.47
CA ASP A 307 -21.22 23.80 -36.32
C ASP A 307 -21.32 22.31 -35.96
N LEU A 308 -22.09 22.03 -34.90
CA LEU A 308 -22.44 20.68 -34.46
C LEU A 308 -23.87 20.38 -34.93
N THR A 309 -23.99 19.92 -36.18
CA THR A 309 -25.18 19.24 -36.67
C THR A 309 -25.00 17.74 -36.44
N VAL A 310 -25.86 17.16 -35.60
CA VAL A 310 -25.93 15.71 -35.39
C VAL A 310 -26.80 15.13 -36.50
N ASP A 311 -26.20 14.34 -37.37
CA ASP A 311 -26.91 13.54 -38.38
C ASP A 311 -26.92 12.05 -37.95
N LEU A 312 -28.12 11.49 -37.88
CA LEU A 312 -28.41 10.10 -37.56
C LEU A 312 -28.54 9.34 -38.89
N GLY A 313 -27.56 8.51 -39.26
CA GLY A 313 -27.63 7.79 -40.54
C GLY A 313 -26.70 6.59 -40.68
N THR A 314 -27.26 5.41 -40.42
CA THR A 314 -27.14 4.14 -41.20
C THR A 314 -25.79 3.70 -41.79
N GLY A 315 -25.31 2.57 -41.26
CA GLY A 315 -24.52 1.46 -41.84
C GLY A 315 -23.85 1.54 -43.22
N ARG A 316 -22.57 1.15 -43.29
CA ARG A 316 -22.07 0.06 -44.17
C ARG A 316 -20.59 -0.32 -43.91
N ALA A 317 -20.38 -1.64 -43.86
CA ALA A 317 -19.22 -2.42 -44.32
C ALA A 317 -17.78 -1.96 -43.96
N ALA A 318 -17.25 -2.50 -42.86
CA ALA A 318 -15.81 -2.49 -42.58
C ALA A 318 -15.06 -3.58 -43.37
N ARG A 319 -14.09 -3.16 -44.17
CA ARG A 319 -13.10 -4.03 -44.83
C ARG A 319 -12.18 -4.65 -43.78
N ARG A 320 -12.01 -5.98 -43.88
CA ARG A 320 -11.02 -6.77 -43.13
C ARG A 320 -9.61 -6.22 -43.37
N ARG A 321 -8.86 -5.99 -42.28
CA ARG A 321 -7.39 -6.01 -42.29
C ARG A 321 -6.93 -7.28 -41.59
N ASP A 322 -6.07 -8.03 -42.26
CA ASP A 322 -5.42 -9.20 -41.70
C ASP A 322 -4.53 -8.82 -40.50
N PRO A 323 -4.51 -9.65 -39.44
CA PRO A 323 -3.68 -9.40 -38.27
C PRO A 323 -2.22 -9.79 -38.53
N THR A 324 -1.32 -8.83 -38.29
CA THR A 324 0.11 -9.06 -38.15
C THR A 324 0.36 -10.12 -37.05
N PRO A 325 1.23 -11.11 -37.27
CA PRO A 325 1.52 -12.13 -36.27
C PRO A 325 2.13 -11.51 -35.00
N ALA A 326 1.61 -11.91 -33.85
CA ALA A 326 2.08 -11.48 -32.54
C ALA A 326 3.53 -11.93 -32.30
N ALA A 327 4.38 -10.99 -31.88
CA ALA A 327 5.72 -11.30 -31.41
C ALA A 327 5.66 -12.23 -30.17
N PRO A 328 6.62 -13.17 -30.02
CA PRO A 328 6.64 -14.10 -28.89
C PRO A 328 6.75 -13.34 -27.56
N ALA A 329 5.96 -13.79 -26.58
CA ALA A 329 5.94 -13.24 -25.23
C ALA A 329 7.34 -13.33 -24.59
N LEU A 330 7.83 -12.19 -24.10
CA LEU A 330 9.07 -12.11 -23.33
C LEU A 330 8.92 -12.89 -22.01
N PRO A 331 9.97 -13.61 -21.55
CA PRO A 331 9.97 -14.16 -20.20
C PRO A 331 9.89 -13.04 -19.16
N ALA A 332 9.08 -13.25 -18.13
CA ALA A 332 8.82 -12.31 -17.04
C ALA A 332 10.14 -11.73 -16.49
N GLY A 333 10.36 -10.43 -16.74
CA GLY A 333 11.49 -9.71 -16.18
C GLY A 333 11.37 -9.64 -14.66
N ALA A 334 12.32 -10.30 -13.97
CA ALA A 334 12.75 -10.09 -12.60
C ALA A 334 11.73 -9.40 -11.66
N ASP A 335 10.63 -10.09 -11.38
CA ASP A 335 9.74 -9.72 -10.28
C ASP A 335 10.54 -9.93 -8.97
N HIS A 336 10.92 -8.84 -8.30
CA HIS A 336 11.73 -8.83 -7.06
C HIS A 336 10.96 -9.38 -5.84
N GLY A 337 10.04 -10.32 -6.04
CA GLY A 337 9.27 -10.99 -5.01
C GLY A 337 10.22 -11.56 -3.95
N GLY A 338 10.06 -11.09 -2.71
CA GLY A 338 10.99 -11.30 -1.59
C GLY A 338 11.51 -12.72 -1.47
N ARG A 339 12.72 -12.95 -1.99
CA ARG A 339 13.43 -14.21 -1.80
C ARG A 339 14.06 -14.18 -0.41
N ARG A 340 13.68 -15.15 0.43
CA ARG A 340 14.30 -15.39 1.74
C ARG A 340 15.75 -15.84 1.55
N ALA A 341 16.58 -15.65 2.58
CA ALA A 341 17.90 -16.28 2.64
C ALA A 341 17.75 -17.80 2.43
N PRO A 342 18.67 -18.44 1.67
CA PRO A 342 18.54 -19.85 1.30
C PRO A 342 18.61 -20.81 2.48
N VAL A 343 19.14 -20.35 3.62
CA VAL A 343 19.24 -21.12 4.86
C VAL A 343 18.64 -20.29 5.99
N THR A 344 17.73 -20.89 6.75
CA THR A 344 17.21 -20.33 8.00
C THR A 344 17.84 -21.07 9.18
N GLY A 345 18.50 -20.35 10.07
CA GLY A 345 19.12 -20.87 11.28
C GLY A 345 19.20 -19.79 12.36
N PRO A 346 19.65 -20.12 13.58
CA PRO A 346 19.93 -19.11 14.59
C PRO A 346 20.92 -18.09 14.04
N ARG A 347 20.75 -16.82 14.43
CA ARG A 347 21.65 -15.74 14.02
C ARG A 347 23.06 -16.04 14.57
N PRO A 348 24.10 -16.17 13.73
CA PRO A 348 25.46 -16.39 14.22
C PRO A 348 25.95 -15.19 15.05
N ASP A 349 26.93 -15.44 15.92
CA ASP A 349 27.59 -14.39 16.70
C ASP A 349 28.24 -13.34 15.75
N PRO A 350 28.19 -12.03 16.05
CA PRO A 350 28.80 -11.01 15.20
C PRO A 350 30.29 -11.23 14.89
N ALA A 351 31.06 -11.85 15.78
CA ALA A 351 32.47 -12.16 15.56
C ALA A 351 32.69 -13.40 14.66
N THR A 352 31.63 -14.15 14.33
CA THR A 352 31.73 -15.34 13.47
C THR A 352 32.30 -14.97 12.10
N PRO A 353 33.41 -15.59 11.66
CA PRO A 353 33.99 -15.35 10.34
C PRO A 353 33.03 -15.77 9.22
N VAL A 354 32.97 -14.98 8.15
CA VAL A 354 32.25 -15.34 6.92
C VAL A 354 33.28 -15.86 5.90
N PRO A 355 33.18 -17.13 5.46
CA PRO A 355 34.11 -17.69 4.50
C PRO A 355 34.00 -16.97 3.16
N ALA A 356 35.14 -16.74 2.50
CA ALA A 356 35.20 -16.13 1.18
C ALA A 356 35.68 -17.17 0.16
N SER A 357 34.90 -17.39 -0.90
CA SER A 357 35.39 -18.15 -2.04
C SER A 357 36.52 -17.38 -2.74
N ALA A 358 37.34 -18.09 -3.52
CA ALA A 358 38.36 -17.45 -4.35
C ALA A 358 37.77 -16.37 -5.29
N ARG A 359 36.52 -16.57 -5.72
CA ARG A 359 35.78 -15.61 -6.56
C ARG A 359 35.42 -14.36 -5.78
N LEU A 360 34.87 -14.49 -4.58
CA LEU A 360 34.54 -13.36 -3.72
C LEU A 360 35.79 -12.58 -3.31
N ALA A 361 36.90 -13.29 -3.05
CA ALA A 361 38.18 -12.68 -2.71
C ALA A 361 38.75 -11.84 -3.87
N ARG A 362 38.56 -12.25 -5.13
CA ARG A 362 38.95 -11.45 -6.32
C ARG A 362 38.11 -10.20 -6.51
N LEU A 363 36.84 -10.23 -6.10
CA LEU A 363 35.92 -9.10 -6.21
C LEU A 363 36.12 -8.06 -5.09
N ASP A 364 36.67 -8.48 -3.94
CA ASP A 364 36.89 -7.62 -2.79
C ASP A 364 37.88 -6.50 -3.11
N GLY A 365 37.43 -5.26 -2.97
CA GLY A 365 38.24 -4.07 -3.28
C GLY A 365 38.21 -3.62 -4.73
N CYS A 366 37.58 -4.36 -5.67
CA CYS A 366 37.43 -3.90 -7.05
C CYS A 366 36.66 -2.58 -7.09
N GLU A 367 37.17 -1.61 -7.87
CA GLU A 367 36.61 -0.27 -7.97
C GLU A 367 36.47 0.18 -9.43
N ARG A 368 35.33 0.82 -9.76
CA ARG A 368 35.05 1.41 -11.08
C ARG A 368 34.10 2.59 -10.90
N GLU A 369 34.41 3.71 -11.54
CA GLU A 369 33.59 4.93 -11.50
C GLU A 369 33.22 5.37 -10.07
N GLY A 370 34.18 5.24 -9.14
CA GLY A 370 34.04 5.57 -7.72
C GLY A 370 33.12 4.62 -6.92
N LEU A 371 32.68 3.50 -7.51
CA LEU A 371 32.01 2.42 -6.80
C LEU A 371 32.99 1.29 -6.48
N ARG A 372 33.04 0.88 -5.22
CA ARG A 372 33.91 -0.20 -4.72
C ARG A 372 33.08 -1.34 -4.15
N LEU A 373 33.46 -2.58 -4.47
CA LEU A 373 32.92 -3.79 -3.85
C LEU A 373 33.71 -4.14 -2.60
N ALA A 374 33.02 -4.55 -1.53
CA ALA A 374 33.65 -5.01 -0.30
C ALA A 374 32.96 -6.25 0.23
N ARG A 375 33.73 -7.30 0.56
CA ARG A 375 33.18 -8.52 1.17
C ARG A 375 32.98 -8.36 2.67
N ALA A 376 32.08 -9.17 3.23
CA ALA A 376 31.99 -9.34 4.67
C ALA A 376 33.14 -10.24 5.15
N ARG A 377 33.81 -9.84 6.23
CA ARG A 377 34.82 -10.68 6.90
C ARG A 377 34.19 -11.42 8.07
N THR A 378 33.18 -10.81 8.68
CA THR A 378 32.45 -11.32 9.85
C THR A 378 30.94 -11.13 9.69
N CYS A 379 30.13 -11.83 10.49
CA CYS A 379 28.70 -11.56 10.56
C CYS A 379 28.41 -10.12 11.03
N GLY A 380 29.26 -9.53 11.88
CA GLY A 380 29.17 -8.14 12.32
C GLY A 380 29.26 -7.12 11.16
N ASP A 381 30.00 -7.44 10.09
CA ASP A 381 30.01 -6.63 8.87
C ASP A 381 28.63 -6.63 8.19
N LEU A 382 27.98 -7.80 8.10
CA LEU A 382 26.63 -7.92 7.55
C LEU A 382 25.61 -7.16 8.40
N GLU A 383 25.72 -7.20 9.73
CA GLU A 383 24.88 -6.40 10.61
C GLU A 383 25.07 -4.90 10.41
N ARG A 384 26.34 -4.47 10.27
CA ARG A 384 26.68 -3.07 9.97
C ARG A 384 26.07 -2.64 8.65
N TRP A 385 26.18 -3.46 7.61
CA TRP A 385 25.58 -3.17 6.30
C TRP A 385 24.05 -3.09 6.41
N GLY A 386 23.41 -3.99 7.16
CA GLY A 386 21.97 -3.96 7.41
C GLY A 386 21.51 -2.66 8.06
N ARG A 387 22.29 -2.12 9.02
CA ARG A 387 22.02 -0.80 9.61
C ARG A 387 22.22 0.34 8.61
N LEU A 388 23.36 0.37 7.92
CA LEU A 388 23.69 1.44 6.97
C LEU A 388 22.70 1.52 5.81
N LEU A 389 22.30 0.36 5.28
CA LEU A 389 21.37 0.25 4.16
C LEU A 389 19.91 0.19 4.62
N SER A 390 19.63 0.07 5.92
CA SER A 390 18.28 -0.20 6.45
C SER A 390 17.59 -1.37 5.74
N CYS A 391 18.31 -2.47 5.54
CA CYS A 391 17.85 -3.65 4.79
C CYS A 391 18.11 -4.96 5.55
N CYS A 392 17.59 -6.07 5.01
CA CYS A 392 17.61 -7.39 5.67
C CYS A 392 18.92 -8.16 5.51
N VAL A 393 20.01 -7.54 5.03
CA VAL A 393 21.29 -8.24 4.79
C VAL A 393 21.89 -8.85 6.07
N ALA A 394 21.58 -8.29 7.25
CA ALA A 394 21.97 -8.84 8.54
C ALA A 394 21.42 -10.27 8.78
N ASP A 395 20.27 -10.60 8.19
CA ASP A 395 19.60 -11.89 8.37
C ASP A 395 20.23 -13.00 7.51
N PHE A 396 21.17 -12.66 6.61
CA PHE A 396 21.89 -13.63 5.79
C PHE A 396 23.10 -14.26 6.50
N GLY A 397 23.39 -13.89 7.76
CA GLY A 397 24.55 -14.39 8.49
C GLY A 397 24.68 -15.93 8.45
N ALA A 398 23.61 -16.67 8.74
CA ALA A 398 23.63 -18.13 8.69
C ALA A 398 23.92 -18.68 7.28
N ALA A 399 23.29 -18.10 6.25
CA ALA A 399 23.51 -18.50 4.86
C ALA A 399 24.93 -18.17 4.36
N ALA A 400 25.49 -17.03 4.80
CA ALA A 400 26.84 -16.61 4.46
C ALA A 400 27.90 -17.49 5.13
N VAL A 401 27.73 -17.78 6.43
CA VAL A 401 28.61 -18.70 7.18
C VAL A 401 28.59 -20.11 6.58
N ALA A 402 27.41 -20.60 6.19
CA ALA A 402 27.27 -21.90 5.53
C ALA A 402 27.77 -21.92 4.07
N GLY A 403 28.23 -20.79 3.52
CA GLY A 403 28.65 -20.67 2.13
C GLY A 403 27.52 -20.86 1.11
N ALA A 404 26.26 -20.71 1.52
CA ALA A 404 25.09 -20.80 0.63
C ALA A 404 24.76 -19.48 -0.08
N SER A 405 25.26 -18.36 0.46
CA SER A 405 25.17 -17.01 -0.11
C SER A 405 26.51 -16.31 0.01
N GLU A 406 26.91 -15.59 -1.04
CA GLU A 406 28.08 -14.71 -1.04
C GLU A 406 27.62 -13.26 -1.15
N LEU A 407 28.08 -12.40 -0.25
CA LEU A 407 27.58 -11.02 -0.14
C LEU A 407 28.71 -10.01 -0.33
N LEU A 408 28.46 -9.02 -1.19
CA LEU A 408 29.32 -7.84 -1.35
C LEU A 408 28.50 -6.58 -1.07
N ALA A 409 29.03 -5.69 -0.25
CA ALA A 409 28.54 -4.33 -0.16
C ALA A 409 29.12 -3.47 -1.29
N ILE A 410 28.33 -2.51 -1.73
CA ILE A 410 28.67 -1.54 -2.77
C ILE A 410 28.86 -0.20 -2.08
N TYR A 411 30.06 0.37 -2.15
CA TYR A 411 30.39 1.67 -1.56
C TYR A 411 30.66 2.71 -2.61
N ARG A 412 30.30 3.97 -2.32
CA ARG A 412 30.84 5.17 -2.99
C ARG A 412 31.62 5.97 -1.96
N GLY A 413 32.94 5.91 -2.01
CA GLY A 413 33.78 6.39 -0.90
C GLY A 413 33.45 5.64 0.40
N VAL A 414 32.96 6.36 1.41
CA VAL A 414 32.54 5.79 2.71
C VAL A 414 31.05 5.44 2.79
N GLU A 415 30.25 5.84 1.80
CA GLU A 415 28.80 5.65 1.81
C GLU A 415 28.41 4.29 1.22
N ALA A 416 27.64 3.49 1.97
CA ALA A 416 27.07 2.25 1.46
C ALA A 416 25.90 2.55 0.52
N ARG A 417 26.02 2.17 -0.75
CA ARG A 417 25.02 2.40 -1.80
C ARG A 417 24.14 1.18 -2.05
N GLY A 418 24.59 -0.01 -1.68
CA GLY A 418 23.80 -1.23 -1.86
C GLY A 418 24.54 -2.49 -1.45
N CYS A 419 23.95 -3.62 -1.78
CA CYS A 419 24.52 -4.95 -1.60
C CYS A 419 24.11 -5.86 -2.77
N VAL A 420 24.98 -6.80 -3.13
CA VAL A 420 24.71 -7.88 -4.06
C VAL A 420 24.85 -9.23 -3.35
N GLU A 421 23.88 -10.10 -3.59
CA GLU A 421 23.91 -11.51 -3.18
C GLU A 421 24.18 -12.38 -4.41
N LEU A 422 25.22 -13.21 -4.33
CA LEU A 422 25.56 -14.23 -5.31
C LEU A 422 25.33 -15.63 -4.74
N THR A 423 24.98 -16.60 -5.60
CA THR A 423 25.17 -18.02 -5.27
C THR A 423 26.66 -18.38 -5.30
N PRO A 424 27.05 -19.54 -4.73
CA PRO A 424 28.40 -20.08 -4.88
C PRO A 424 28.81 -20.37 -6.34
N GLY A 425 27.85 -20.47 -7.25
CA GLY A 425 28.09 -20.61 -8.69
C GLY A 425 28.18 -19.28 -9.45
N GLY A 426 28.13 -18.13 -8.79
CA GLY A 426 28.20 -16.82 -9.47
C GLY A 426 26.93 -16.39 -10.18
N THR A 427 25.78 -16.86 -9.70
CA THR A 427 24.47 -16.33 -10.11
C THR A 427 24.07 -15.16 -9.23
N VAL A 428 23.68 -14.04 -9.83
CA VAL A 428 23.11 -12.90 -9.09
C VAL A 428 21.71 -13.28 -8.61
N ARG A 429 21.53 -13.38 -7.29
CA ARG A 429 20.22 -13.62 -6.67
C ARG A 429 19.49 -12.32 -6.41
N GLN A 430 20.21 -11.33 -5.91
CA GLN A 430 19.67 -10.03 -5.51
C GLN A 430 20.72 -8.93 -5.72
N LEU A 431 20.25 -7.75 -6.13
CA LEU A 431 21.05 -6.54 -6.26
C LEU A 431 20.19 -5.38 -5.77
N LEU A 432 20.44 -4.93 -4.54
CA LEU A 432 19.54 -4.04 -3.81
C LEU A 432 20.29 -2.80 -3.29
N GLY A 433 19.61 -1.66 -3.32
CA GLY A 433 20.02 -0.42 -2.66
C GLY A 433 19.45 -0.28 -1.24
N PRO A 434 19.45 0.93 -0.67
CA PRO A 434 18.93 1.19 0.66
C PRO A 434 17.44 0.85 0.78
N ALA A 435 17.02 0.39 1.95
CA ALA A 435 15.65 -0.04 2.28
C ALA A 435 15.08 -1.10 1.32
N ASN A 436 15.94 -2.01 0.82
CA ASN A 436 15.58 -3.03 -0.17
C ASN A 436 15.02 -2.46 -1.50
N ARG A 437 15.31 -1.20 -1.82
CA ARG A 437 14.90 -0.59 -3.09
C ARG A 437 15.80 -1.08 -4.23
N ALA A 438 15.33 -1.01 -5.46
CA ALA A 438 16.19 -1.25 -6.62
C ALA A 438 17.31 -0.20 -6.67
N LEU A 439 18.52 -0.62 -7.03
CA LEU A 439 19.58 0.33 -7.40
C LEU A 439 19.18 1.13 -8.64
N ASP A 440 19.56 2.40 -8.69
CA ASP A 440 19.40 3.20 -9.90
C ASP A 440 20.18 2.56 -11.06
N LEU A 441 19.68 2.78 -12.29
CA LEU A 441 20.20 2.13 -13.49
C LEU A 441 21.69 2.41 -13.73
N PRO A 442 22.20 3.65 -13.58
CA PRO A 442 23.63 3.93 -13.65
C PRO A 442 24.46 3.12 -12.66
N THR A 443 24.14 3.15 -11.37
CA THR A 443 24.85 2.38 -10.33
C THR A 443 24.82 0.89 -10.62
N ARG A 444 23.66 0.36 -11.01
CA ARG A 444 23.49 -1.06 -11.37
C ARG A 444 24.39 -1.48 -12.53
N ARG A 445 24.53 -0.66 -13.58
CA ARG A 445 25.41 -0.97 -14.73
C ARG A 445 26.87 -1.09 -14.30
N VAL A 446 27.37 -0.13 -13.53
CA VAL A 446 28.76 -0.14 -13.04
C VAL A 446 29.03 -1.34 -12.15
N VAL A 447 28.11 -1.66 -11.24
CA VAL A 447 28.25 -2.82 -10.33
C VAL A 447 28.26 -4.12 -11.11
N LEU A 448 27.36 -4.31 -12.07
CA LEU A 448 27.36 -5.53 -12.85
C LEU A 448 28.63 -5.65 -13.71
N ALA A 449 29.18 -4.53 -14.24
CA ALA A 449 30.46 -4.55 -14.93
C ALA A 449 31.62 -4.96 -14.00
N LEU A 450 31.65 -4.44 -12.77
CA LEU A 450 32.60 -4.86 -11.73
C LEU A 450 32.51 -6.35 -11.39
N LEU A 451 31.33 -6.96 -11.50
CA LEU A 451 31.15 -8.39 -11.28
C LEU A 451 31.64 -9.23 -12.46
N VAL A 452 31.58 -8.72 -13.70
CA VAL A 452 31.99 -9.45 -14.91
C VAL A 452 33.51 -9.43 -15.09
N ASP A 453 34.14 -8.26 -14.97
CA ASP A 453 35.54 -8.05 -15.36
C ASP A 453 36.54 -9.03 -14.71
N PRO A 454 36.47 -9.34 -13.39
CA PRO A 454 37.38 -10.30 -12.75
C PRO A 454 36.86 -11.76 -12.82
N GLY A 455 35.90 -12.04 -13.69
CA GLY A 455 35.23 -13.36 -13.80
C GLY A 455 34.37 -13.70 -12.60
N GLY A 456 33.75 -12.69 -11.97
CA GLY A 456 32.90 -12.84 -10.79
C GLY A 456 31.52 -13.41 -11.10
N ILE A 457 30.99 -13.11 -12.30
CA ILE A 457 29.76 -13.68 -12.87
C ILE A 457 29.94 -13.85 -14.38
N ASP A 458 29.27 -14.85 -14.97
CA ASP A 458 29.17 -14.99 -16.42
C ASP A 458 27.95 -14.19 -16.94
N PRO A 459 28.15 -13.14 -17.77
CA PRO A 459 27.06 -12.35 -18.34
C PRO A 459 26.21 -13.13 -19.36
N ARG A 460 26.77 -14.21 -19.94
CA ARG A 460 26.08 -15.06 -20.92
C ARG A 460 25.25 -16.16 -20.27
N SER A 461 25.43 -16.40 -18.97
CA SER A 461 24.63 -17.37 -18.23
C SER A 461 23.13 -17.00 -18.30
N PRO A 462 22.24 -17.93 -18.67
CA PRO A 462 20.79 -17.68 -18.68
C PRO A 462 20.26 -17.21 -17.32
N ALA A 463 20.92 -17.58 -16.23
CA ALA A 463 20.55 -17.15 -14.89
C ALA A 463 20.90 -15.68 -14.58
N ASN A 464 21.86 -15.11 -15.34
CA ASN A 464 22.35 -13.75 -15.15
C ASN A 464 21.81 -12.76 -16.19
N ILE A 465 21.43 -13.20 -17.40
CA ILE A 465 21.05 -12.32 -18.52
C ILE A 465 19.94 -11.32 -18.17
N GLY A 466 18.98 -11.70 -17.32
CA GLY A 466 17.89 -10.83 -16.88
C GLY A 466 18.33 -9.64 -16.02
N TRP A 467 19.58 -9.63 -15.55
CA TRP A 467 20.13 -8.51 -14.78
C TRP A 467 20.69 -7.38 -15.67
N TYR A 468 20.94 -7.67 -16.94
CA TYR A 468 21.59 -6.77 -17.88
C TYR A 468 20.51 -5.92 -18.59
N PRO A 469 20.69 -4.59 -18.73
CA PRO A 469 19.84 -3.79 -19.60
C PRO A 469 19.97 -4.31 -21.04
N ARG A 470 18.89 -4.21 -21.85
CA ARG A 470 18.84 -4.72 -23.24
C ARG A 470 19.88 -4.15 -24.22
N HIS A 471 20.67 -3.17 -23.79
CA HIS A 471 21.67 -2.47 -24.61
C HIS A 471 23.08 -2.60 -24.03
N TRP A 472 23.32 -3.64 -23.23
CA TRP A 472 24.63 -3.92 -22.65
C TRP A 472 25.41 -4.91 -23.52
#